data_AF-A0A2R4T4B7-F1
#
_entry.id   AF-A0A2R4T4B7-F1
#
_cell.length_a   1.000
_cell.length_b   1.000
_cell.length_c   1.000
_cell.angle_alpha   90.00
_cell.angle_beta   90.00
_cell.angle_gamma   90.00
#
_symmetry.space_group_name_H-M   'P 1'
#
loop_
_entity.id
_entity.type
_entity.pdbx_description
1 polymer ?
#
loop_
_entity_poly.entity_id
_entity_poly.type
_entity_poly.pdbx_seq_one_letter_code
_entity_poly.pdbx_strand_id
1 'polypeptide(L)'
;MAEKETAIRALAQLADDVYWVREWPDKPTWRDRLRRWVYPESYRFDRTAALPRPWVDRPAGHYERTGWRIRAAYFRSDLAFEVEYVVCDLCEIGWVESPYSYEGYKRCGLASAALWSLRRAYPGVQWHTGGGHFRESEPFWDSVSVDVPGGYTQQERCHHVEPRQAQRG
;
A
#
# COMPACT_ATOMS: atom_id res chain seq x y z
N MET A 1 17.17 13.70 -14.74
CA MET A 1 16.06 12.73 -14.80
C MET A 1 16.53 11.31 -14.50
N ALA A 2 17.55 10.81 -15.22
CA ALA A 2 18.12 9.48 -14.99
C ALA A 2 18.55 9.23 -13.53
N GLU A 3 19.26 10.16 -12.90
CA GLU A 3 19.69 10.02 -11.50
C GLU A 3 18.51 9.90 -10.51
N LYS A 4 17.43 10.66 -10.74
CA LYS A 4 16.20 10.56 -9.93
C LYS A 4 15.54 9.19 -10.12
N GLU A 5 15.45 8.70 -11.35
CA GLU A 5 14.90 7.37 -11.63
C GLU A 5 15.75 6.25 -11.00
N THR A 6 17.08 6.34 -11.11
CA THR A 6 18.00 5.40 -10.45
C THR A 6 17.79 5.39 -8.93
N ALA A 7 17.64 6.57 -8.31
CA ALA A 7 17.39 6.67 -6.88
C ALA A 7 16.01 6.09 -6.47
N ILE A 8 14.97 6.24 -7.31
CA ILE A 8 13.66 5.62 -7.06
C ILE A 8 13.72 4.09 -7.26
N ARG A 9 14.51 3.60 -8.21
CA ARG A 9 14.75 2.15 -8.36
C ARG A 9 15.51 1.57 -7.17
N ALA A 10 16.48 2.31 -6.61
CA ALA A 10 17.13 1.93 -5.35
C ALA A 10 16.14 1.90 -4.17
N LEU A 11 15.18 2.83 -4.14
CA LEU A 11 14.08 2.78 -3.18
C LEU A 11 13.24 1.49 -3.30
N ALA A 12 12.97 1.01 -4.52
CA ALA A 12 12.26 -0.26 -4.72
C ALA A 12 13.02 -1.46 -4.13
N GLN A 13 14.36 -1.44 -4.14
CA GLN A 13 15.19 -2.50 -3.55
C GLN A 13 15.10 -2.56 -2.03
N LEU A 14 14.66 -1.48 -1.38
CA LEU A 14 14.49 -1.40 0.08
C LEU A 14 13.07 -1.80 0.53
N ALA A 15 12.26 -2.39 -0.35
CA ALA A 15 10.87 -2.71 -0.04
C ALA A 15 10.71 -3.75 1.09
N ASP A 16 11.75 -4.52 1.41
CA ASP A 16 11.75 -5.46 2.53
C ASP A 16 12.07 -4.78 3.88
N ASP A 17 12.68 -3.59 3.86
CA ASP A 17 13.04 -2.81 5.05
C ASP A 17 11.87 -1.91 5.47
N VAL A 18 10.80 -2.55 5.97
CA VAL A 18 9.54 -1.87 6.30
C VAL A 18 9.46 -1.50 7.77
N TYR A 19 9.22 -0.23 8.06
CA TYR A 19 8.99 0.25 9.42
C TYR A 19 7.49 0.26 9.77
N TRP A 20 7.12 -0.29 10.92
CA TRP A 20 5.74 -0.25 11.40
C TRP A 20 5.46 1.00 12.23
N VAL A 21 4.45 1.78 11.85
CA VAL A 21 4.00 2.94 12.63
C VAL A 21 2.64 2.66 13.26
N ARG A 22 2.64 2.54 14.59
CA ARG A 22 1.44 2.28 15.40
C ARG A 22 0.53 3.50 15.53
N GLU A 23 1.12 4.68 15.64
CA GLU A 23 0.43 5.95 15.80
C GLU A 23 0.65 6.78 14.53
N TRP A 24 -0.27 6.67 13.58
CA TRP A 24 -0.31 7.52 12.41
C TRP A 24 -1.49 8.49 12.56
N PRO A 25 -1.32 9.82 12.41
CA PRO A 25 -2.46 10.73 12.45
C PRO A 25 -3.47 10.30 11.37
N ASP A 26 -4.76 10.37 11.68
CA ASP A 26 -5.85 9.84 10.86
C ASP A 26 -5.67 10.09 9.34
N LYS A 27 -6.17 9.15 8.53
CA LYS A 27 -6.16 9.22 7.06
C LYS A 27 -6.58 10.64 6.62
N PRO A 28 -5.75 11.38 5.87
CA PRO A 28 -6.08 12.74 5.50
C PRO A 28 -7.37 12.73 4.69
N THR A 29 -8.38 13.41 5.22
CA THR A 29 -9.69 13.58 4.59
C THR A 29 -9.53 14.28 3.24
N TRP A 30 -10.58 14.31 2.42
CA TRP A 30 -10.58 15.10 1.19
C TRP A 30 -10.27 16.59 1.47
N ARG A 31 -10.64 17.10 2.66
CA ARG A 31 -10.31 18.45 3.11
C ARG A 31 -8.83 18.60 3.47
N ASP A 32 -8.19 17.57 4.01
CA ASP A 32 -6.75 17.58 4.29
C ASP A 32 -5.94 17.48 3.00
N ARG A 33 -6.42 16.72 2.01
CA ARG A 33 -5.85 16.69 0.65
C ARG A 33 -6.00 18.04 -0.05
N LEU A 34 -7.15 18.70 0.10
CA LEU A 34 -7.39 20.05 -0.44
C LEU A 34 -6.53 21.10 0.28
N ARG A 35 -6.46 21.06 1.62
CA ARG A 35 -5.61 21.96 2.43
C ARG A 35 -4.13 21.79 2.14
N ARG A 36 -3.66 20.56 1.87
CA ARG A 36 -2.30 20.29 1.36
C ARG A 36 -1.99 21.03 0.06
N TRP A 37 -2.98 21.20 -0.80
CA TRP A 37 -2.84 21.88 -2.09
C TRP A 37 -2.92 23.41 -1.96
N VAL A 38 -3.72 23.92 -1.01
CA VAL A 38 -3.99 25.35 -0.85
C VAL A 38 -3.03 26.04 0.15
N TYR A 39 -2.53 25.32 1.16
CA TYR A 39 -1.67 25.85 2.24
C TYR A 39 -0.50 24.91 2.57
N PRO A 40 0.46 24.71 1.65
CA PRO A 40 1.55 23.76 1.83
C PRO A 40 2.44 24.09 3.05
N GLU A 41 2.58 25.37 3.43
CA GLU A 41 3.32 25.84 4.60
C GLU A 41 2.71 25.45 5.96
N SER A 42 1.42 25.11 5.99
CA SER A 42 0.71 24.74 7.23
C SER A 42 0.88 23.26 7.61
N TYR A 43 1.28 22.42 6.66
CA TYR A 43 1.57 21.01 6.90
C TYR A 43 3.05 20.85 7.29
N ARG A 44 3.37 21.16 8.55
CA ARG A 44 4.69 20.90 9.13
C ARG A 44 4.82 19.42 9.45
N PHE A 45 5.14 18.61 8.44
CA PHE A 45 5.88 17.40 8.69
C PHE A 45 7.22 17.83 9.30
N ASP A 46 7.53 17.34 10.51
CA ASP A 46 8.80 17.65 11.16
C ASP A 46 9.95 17.12 10.30
N ARG A 47 10.60 18.02 9.57
CA ARG A 47 11.74 17.73 8.69
C ARG A 47 12.97 17.26 9.47
N THR A 48 12.97 17.36 10.80
CA THR A 48 14.07 16.96 11.68
C THR A 48 13.87 15.59 12.32
N ALA A 49 12.64 15.06 12.30
CA ALA A 49 12.39 13.67 12.66
C ALA A 49 13.05 12.77 11.61
N ALA A 50 13.91 11.85 12.04
CA ALA A 50 14.48 10.85 11.15
C ALA A 50 13.31 10.12 10.46
N LEU A 51 13.13 10.37 9.17
CA LEU A 51 12.11 9.71 8.35
C LEU A 51 12.27 8.20 8.58
N PRO A 52 11.20 7.48 8.93
CA PRO A 52 11.28 6.03 8.94
C PRO A 52 11.74 5.63 7.54
N ARG A 53 12.86 4.90 7.50
CA ARG A 53 13.51 4.41 6.29
C ARG A 53 12.45 3.76 5.39
N PRO A 54 12.65 3.84 4.08
CA PRO A 54 11.74 4.58 3.22
C PRO A 54 10.43 3.84 2.87
N TRP A 55 10.20 2.67 3.47
CA TRP A 55 8.95 1.93 3.42
C TRP A 55 8.32 1.87 4.80
N VAL A 56 7.02 2.15 4.87
CA VAL A 56 6.27 2.18 6.12
C VAL A 56 4.99 1.39 5.97
N ASP A 57 4.69 0.57 6.97
CA ASP A 57 3.35 0.02 7.17
C ASP A 57 2.65 0.81 8.28
N ARG A 58 1.41 1.23 8.01
CA ARG A 58 0.55 1.96 8.96
C ARG A 58 -0.88 1.44 8.92
N PRO A 59 -1.69 1.59 9.98
CA PRO A 59 -3.12 1.28 9.90
C PRO A 59 -3.83 2.07 8.80
N ALA A 60 -4.81 1.46 8.12
CA ALA A 60 -5.62 2.14 7.11
C ALA A 60 -6.67 3.12 7.70
N GLY A 61 -6.72 3.25 9.03
CA GLY A 61 -7.61 4.15 9.78
C GLY A 61 -8.72 3.42 10.56
N HIS A 62 -9.19 4.04 11.65
CA HIS A 62 -10.09 3.44 12.64
C HIS A 62 -11.54 3.23 12.14
N TYR A 63 -11.99 3.96 11.12
CA TYR A 63 -13.41 3.98 10.72
C TYR A 63 -13.76 3.18 9.47
N GLU A 64 -12.80 2.87 8.60
CA GLU A 64 -13.14 2.28 7.30
C GLU A 64 -12.88 0.77 7.24
N ARG A 65 -11.81 0.22 7.85
CA ARG A 65 -11.44 -1.19 7.64
C ARG A 65 -10.54 -1.78 8.76
N THR A 66 -11.13 -2.36 9.81
CA THR A 66 -10.37 -3.01 10.90
C THR A 66 -9.41 -4.07 10.36
N GLY A 67 -8.15 -4.05 10.82
CA GLY A 67 -7.11 -5.00 10.40
C GLY A 67 -6.36 -4.63 9.11
N TRP A 68 -6.88 -3.70 8.32
CA TRP A 68 -6.22 -3.22 7.11
C TRP A 68 -5.04 -2.30 7.40
N ARG A 69 -4.04 -2.42 6.54
CA ARG A 69 -2.78 -1.68 6.59
C ARG A 69 -2.53 -1.01 5.26
N ILE A 70 -1.79 0.07 5.29
CA ILE A 70 -1.25 0.76 4.12
C ILE A 70 0.25 0.60 4.16
N ARG A 71 0.81 0.00 3.10
CA ARG A 71 2.24 0.03 2.82
C ARG A 71 2.53 1.22 1.95
N ALA A 72 3.35 2.15 2.44
CA ALA A 72 3.69 3.40 1.78
C ALA A 72 5.20 3.51 1.55
N ALA A 73 5.59 4.01 0.38
CA ALA A 73 6.98 4.34 0.06
C ALA A 73 7.16 5.86 0.04
N TYR A 74 8.20 6.33 0.73
CA TYR A 74 8.60 7.72 0.77
C TYR A 74 9.94 7.91 0.05
N PHE A 75 9.93 8.74 -0.99
CA PHE A 75 11.16 9.22 -1.62
C PHE A 75 11.52 10.58 -1.02
N ARG A 76 12.51 10.60 -0.12
CA ARG A 76 12.77 11.76 0.75
C ARG A 76 11.50 12.08 1.55
N SER A 77 10.94 13.27 1.42
CA SER A 77 9.69 13.67 2.07
C SER A 77 8.43 13.37 1.26
N ASP A 78 8.57 12.92 0.02
CA ASP A 78 7.44 12.77 -0.89
C ASP A 78 6.86 11.37 -0.81
N LEU A 79 5.54 11.28 -0.62
CA LEU A 79 4.82 10.01 -0.76
C LEU A 79 4.85 9.59 -2.23
N ALA A 80 5.61 8.54 -2.52
CA ALA A 80 5.87 8.06 -3.88
C ALA A 80 4.89 6.97 -4.29
N PHE A 81 4.52 6.10 -3.36
CA PHE A 81 3.65 4.94 -3.60
C PHE A 81 2.86 4.58 -2.34
N GLU A 82 1.67 4.02 -2.52
CA GLU A 82 0.95 3.33 -1.46
C GLU A 82 0.12 2.16 -2.00
N VAL A 83 -0.13 1.18 -1.13
CA VAL A 83 -1.03 0.04 -1.39
C VAL A 83 -1.71 -0.37 -0.09
N GLU A 84 -3.02 -0.62 -0.15
CA GLU A 84 -3.77 -1.16 0.98
C GLU A 84 -3.69 -2.69 0.98
N TYR A 85 -3.55 -3.30 2.15
CA TYR A 85 -3.56 -4.74 2.28
C TYR A 85 -4.13 -5.21 3.61
N VAL A 86 -4.62 -6.44 3.65
CA VAL A 86 -4.98 -7.16 4.88
C VAL A 86 -4.59 -8.63 4.72
N VAL A 87 -4.18 -9.27 5.81
CA VAL A 87 -3.92 -10.70 5.87
C VAL A 87 -4.83 -11.31 6.93
N CYS A 88 -5.48 -12.41 6.57
CA CYS A 88 -6.21 -13.26 7.49
C CYS A 88 -5.34 -14.46 7.86
N ASP A 89 -4.74 -14.44 9.05
CA ASP A 89 -3.88 -15.53 9.51
C ASP A 89 -4.64 -16.85 9.67
N LEU A 90 -5.96 -16.80 9.94
CA LEU A 90 -6.81 -18.00 10.08
C LEU A 90 -7.11 -18.68 8.75
N CYS A 91 -7.20 -17.92 7.66
CA CYS A 91 -7.50 -18.47 6.33
C CYS A 91 -6.25 -18.63 5.47
N GLU A 92 -5.12 -18.06 5.89
CA GLU A 92 -3.89 -17.94 5.09
C GLU A 92 -4.13 -17.22 3.75
N ILE A 93 -4.99 -16.18 3.79
CA ILE A 93 -5.36 -15.37 2.62
C ILE A 93 -5.05 -13.91 2.87
N GLY A 94 -4.44 -13.26 1.88
CA GLY A 94 -4.14 -11.83 1.85
C GLY A 94 -4.88 -11.14 0.71
N TRP A 95 -5.39 -9.94 0.97
CA TRP A 95 -5.99 -9.09 -0.04
C TRP A 95 -5.15 -7.83 -0.21
N VAL A 96 -5.00 -7.41 -1.46
CA VAL A 96 -4.38 -6.15 -1.84
C VAL A 96 -5.39 -5.28 -2.59
N GLU A 97 -5.38 -3.98 -2.28
CA GLU A 97 -6.23 -3.00 -2.94
C GLU A 97 -5.49 -1.69 -3.20
N SER A 98 -5.97 -0.98 -4.22
CA SER A 98 -5.56 0.39 -4.55
C SER A 98 -4.03 0.63 -4.63
N PRO A 99 -3.23 -0.23 -5.30
CA PRO A 99 -1.82 0.09 -5.52
C PRO A 99 -1.74 1.35 -6.39
N TYR A 100 -1.10 2.39 -5.87
CA TYR A 100 -1.05 3.69 -6.51
C TYR A 100 0.34 4.31 -6.41
N SER A 101 0.94 4.57 -7.57
CA SER A 101 2.16 5.40 -7.68
C SER A 101 1.77 6.83 -8.04
N TYR A 102 2.25 7.79 -7.26
CA TYR A 102 2.03 9.20 -7.51
C TYR A 102 2.78 9.66 -8.78
N GLU A 103 2.36 10.78 -9.36
CA GLU A 103 2.99 11.33 -10.57
C GLU A 103 4.50 11.56 -10.37
N GLY A 104 5.28 11.18 -11.39
CA GLY A 104 6.74 11.21 -11.32
C GLY A 104 7.39 10.02 -10.60
N TYR A 105 6.61 9.07 -10.06
CA TYR A 105 7.09 7.82 -9.44
C TYR A 105 6.57 6.55 -10.15
N LYS A 106 5.71 6.72 -11.15
CA LYS A 106 5.19 5.62 -11.99
C LYS A 106 6.32 4.93 -12.77
N ARG A 107 6.12 3.66 -13.11
CA ARG A 107 7.04 2.83 -13.91
C ARG A 107 8.45 2.65 -13.32
N CYS A 108 8.62 2.94 -12.03
CA CYS A 108 9.90 2.77 -11.31
C CYS A 108 9.98 1.46 -10.49
N GLY A 109 9.01 0.55 -10.64
CA GLY A 109 8.99 -0.75 -9.97
C GLY A 109 8.49 -0.77 -8.52
N LEU A 110 8.07 0.37 -7.97
CA LEU A 110 7.61 0.47 -6.57
C LEU A 110 6.44 -0.47 -6.26
N ALA A 111 5.45 -0.55 -7.15
CA ALA A 111 4.29 -1.44 -6.96
C ALA A 111 4.71 -2.92 -6.91
N SER A 112 5.48 -3.38 -7.90
CA SER A 112 5.97 -4.76 -7.93
C SER A 112 6.83 -5.09 -6.71
N ALA A 113 7.68 -4.16 -6.27
CA ALA A 113 8.52 -4.33 -5.09
C ALA A 113 7.70 -4.43 -3.80
N ALA A 114 6.66 -3.60 -3.64
CA ALA A 114 5.77 -3.64 -2.49
C ALA A 114 5.05 -4.99 -2.39
N LEU A 115 4.50 -5.48 -3.50
CA LEU A 115 3.81 -6.78 -3.56
C LEU A 115 4.76 -7.95 -3.30
N TRP A 116 5.96 -7.91 -3.87
CA TRP A 116 6.97 -8.93 -3.62
C TRP A 116 7.40 -8.97 -2.15
N SER A 117 7.65 -7.81 -1.55
CA SER A 117 7.96 -7.71 -0.13
C SER A 117 6.81 -8.21 0.76
N LEU A 118 5.55 -7.93 0.41
CA LEU A 118 4.39 -8.46 1.14
C LEU A 118 4.39 -10.00 1.13
N ARG A 119 4.64 -10.61 -0.03
CA ARG A 119 4.74 -12.07 -0.16
C ARG A 119 5.86 -12.67 0.68
N ARG A 120 7.01 -11.98 0.76
CA ARG A 120 8.13 -12.41 1.61
C ARG A 120 7.83 -12.29 3.09
N ALA A 121 7.12 -11.23 3.51
CA ALA A 121 6.72 -11.01 4.89
C ALA A 121 5.67 -12.01 5.39
N TYR A 122 4.86 -12.56 4.47
CA TYR A 122 3.78 -13.50 4.76
C TYR A 122 3.90 -14.77 3.89
N PRO A 123 4.90 -15.64 4.17
CA PRO A 123 5.07 -16.89 3.43
C PRO A 123 3.86 -17.81 3.64
N GLY A 124 3.45 -18.53 2.59
CA GLY A 124 2.31 -19.45 2.62
C GLY A 124 0.94 -18.81 2.39
N VAL A 125 0.85 -17.47 2.44
CA VAL A 125 -0.41 -16.74 2.18
C VAL A 125 -0.74 -16.72 0.70
N GLN A 126 -2.00 -17.01 0.37
CA GLN A 126 -2.58 -16.81 -0.97
C GLN A 126 -2.99 -15.36 -1.15
N TRP A 127 -2.56 -14.72 -2.22
CA TRP A 127 -2.77 -13.30 -2.47
C TRP A 127 -3.81 -13.04 -3.55
N HIS A 128 -4.81 -12.23 -3.21
CA HIS A 128 -5.94 -11.87 -4.04
C HIS A 128 -6.14 -10.36 -4.11
N THR A 129 -6.99 -9.91 -5.02
CA THR A 129 -7.54 -8.56 -5.01
C THR A 129 -8.97 -8.58 -4.49
N GLY A 130 -9.33 -7.58 -3.67
CA GLY A 130 -10.70 -7.46 -3.14
C GLY A 130 -11.71 -6.90 -4.15
N GLY A 131 -11.23 -6.34 -5.26
CA GLY A 131 -12.03 -5.87 -6.39
C GLY A 131 -11.36 -6.24 -7.71
N GLY A 132 -12.11 -6.19 -8.80
CA GLY A 132 -11.59 -6.50 -10.13
C GLY A 132 -10.50 -5.54 -10.60
N HIS A 133 -9.78 -5.94 -11.65
CA HIS A 133 -8.74 -5.13 -12.25
C HIS A 133 -9.34 -4.19 -13.30
N PHE A 134 -8.85 -2.95 -13.36
CA PHE A 134 -9.09 -2.12 -14.54
C PHE A 134 -8.39 -2.78 -15.73
N ARG A 135 -9.01 -2.73 -16.91
CA ARG A 135 -8.46 -3.36 -18.13
C ARG A 135 -7.07 -2.83 -18.46
N GLU A 136 -6.82 -1.55 -18.21
CA GLU A 136 -5.51 -0.91 -18.41
C GLU A 136 -4.43 -1.43 -17.46
N SER A 137 -4.83 -2.07 -16.35
CA SER A 137 -3.92 -2.64 -15.34
C SER A 137 -3.68 -4.13 -15.49
N GLU A 138 -4.39 -4.83 -16.40
CA GLU A 138 -4.22 -6.27 -16.64
C GLU A 138 -2.76 -6.67 -16.89
N PRO A 139 -1.98 -5.99 -17.77
CA PRO A 139 -0.58 -6.38 -18.00
C PRO A 139 0.31 -6.26 -16.77
N PHE A 140 -0.01 -5.32 -15.87
CA PHE A 140 0.71 -5.19 -14.60
C PHE A 140 0.40 -6.39 -13.69
N TRP A 141 -0.87 -6.72 -13.52
CA TRP A 141 -1.30 -7.84 -12.69
C TRP A 141 -0.78 -9.17 -13.22
N ASP A 142 -0.93 -9.44 -14.51
CA ASP A 142 -0.40 -10.64 -15.16
C ASP A 142 1.09 -10.83 -14.87
N SER A 143 1.86 -9.73 -14.91
CA SER A 143 3.30 -9.77 -14.61
C SER A 143 3.61 -10.03 -13.14
N VAL A 144 2.84 -9.49 -12.19
CA VAL A 144 3.14 -9.63 -10.75
C VAL A 144 2.54 -10.90 -10.12
N SER A 145 1.60 -11.55 -10.81
CA SER A 145 0.90 -12.76 -10.40
C SER A 145 1.66 -14.05 -10.68
N VAL A 146 2.73 -14.01 -11.48
CA VAL A 146 3.55 -15.19 -11.81
C VAL A 146 4.07 -15.85 -10.54
N ASP A 147 3.82 -17.16 -10.41
CA ASP A 147 4.21 -18.00 -9.27
C ASP A 147 3.66 -17.54 -7.90
N VAL A 148 2.58 -16.76 -7.90
CA VAL A 148 1.92 -16.30 -6.67
C VAL A 148 0.69 -17.16 -6.40
N PRO A 149 0.61 -17.86 -5.26
CA PRO A 149 -0.63 -18.53 -4.83
C PRO A 149 -1.78 -17.52 -4.77
N GLY A 150 -2.93 -17.85 -5.37
CA GLY A 150 -4.06 -16.92 -5.55
C GLY A 150 -3.95 -15.97 -6.74
N GLY A 151 -2.73 -15.72 -7.24
CA GLY A 151 -2.47 -15.04 -8.51
C GLY A 151 -3.04 -13.62 -8.62
N TYR A 152 -3.31 -12.95 -7.48
CA TYR A 152 -4.05 -11.69 -7.43
C TYR A 152 -5.40 -11.75 -8.17
N THR A 153 -5.98 -12.94 -8.27
CA THR A 153 -7.34 -13.09 -8.79
C THR A 153 -8.33 -12.44 -7.84
N GLN A 154 -9.43 -11.92 -8.38
CA GLN A 154 -10.47 -11.33 -7.54
C GLN A 154 -11.11 -12.40 -6.66
N GLN A 155 -11.13 -12.17 -5.35
CA GLN A 155 -11.77 -13.05 -4.38
C GLN A 155 -12.48 -12.27 -3.29
N GLU A 156 -13.69 -12.71 -2.94
CA GLU A 156 -14.44 -12.15 -1.81
C GLU A 156 -13.63 -12.25 -0.51
N ARG A 157 -13.76 -11.21 0.31
CA ARG A 157 -13.06 -11.13 1.60
C ARG A 157 -13.69 -12.11 2.58
N CYS A 158 -12.86 -12.80 3.37
CA CYS A 158 -13.39 -13.71 4.37
C CYS A 158 -14.07 -12.95 5.52
N HIS A 159 -14.98 -13.62 6.23
CA HIS A 159 -15.73 -13.04 7.33
C HIS A 159 -14.86 -12.62 8.54
N HIS A 160 -13.59 -13.04 8.61
CA HIS A 160 -12.67 -12.60 9.66
C HIS A 160 -12.13 -11.18 9.42
N VAL A 161 -11.92 -10.79 8.15
CA VAL A 161 -11.37 -9.47 7.77
C VAL A 161 -12.47 -8.49 7.37
N GLU A 162 -13.62 -9.02 6.93
CA GLU A 162 -14.84 -8.27 6.71
C GLU A 162 -16.00 -9.04 7.35
N PRO A 163 -16.14 -8.98 8.69
CA PRO A 163 -17.31 -9.55 9.36
C PRO A 163 -18.52 -8.90 8.72
N ARG A 164 -19.44 -9.71 8.15
CA ARG A 164 -20.72 -9.20 7.65
C ARG A 164 -21.23 -8.22 8.69
N GLN A 165 -21.28 -6.93 8.36
CA GLN A 165 -22.14 -6.03 9.11
C GLN A 165 -23.52 -6.66 8.95
N ALA A 166 -24.01 -7.21 10.05
CA ALA A 166 -25.32 -7.82 10.11
C ALA A 166 -26.28 -6.88 9.38
N GLN A 167 -27.01 -7.47 8.43
CA GLN A 167 -28.21 -6.95 7.80
C GLN A 167 -28.80 -5.80 8.64
N ARG A 168 -28.55 -4.56 8.25
CA ARG A 168 -29.43 -3.47 8.68
C ARG A 168 -30.72 -3.70 7.92
N GLY A 169 -31.70 -4.24 8.62
CA GLY A 169 -33.09 -4.31 8.17
C GLY A 169 -33.71 -2.94 7.95
#